data_AF-A0A1H4N9E5-F1
#
_entry.id   AF-A0A1H4N9E5-F1
#
_cell.length_a   1.000
_cell.length_b   1.000
_cell.length_c   1.000
_cell.angle_alpha   90.00
_cell.angle_beta   90.00
_cell.angle_gamma   90.00
#
_symmetry.space_group_name_H-M   'P 1'
#
loop_
_entity.id
_entity.type
_entity.pdbx_description
1 polymer ?
#
loop_
_entity_poly.entity_id
_entity_poly.type
_entity_poly.pdbx_seq_one_letter_code
_entity_poly.pdbx_strand_id
1 'polypeptide(L)' 'MHSGFPIVIIVFISLFFAIWTGIALFMAIAPYTFWKITQSWKSFKEPPKIYFVFQRIGGIICSVIGLSFWLFAWWRLL' A
#
# COMPACT_ATOMS: atom_id res chain seq x y z
N MET A 1 23.88 -25.21 -4.11
CA MET A 1 24.46 -23.94 -3.60
C MET A 1 23.30 -22.98 -3.34
N HIS A 2 22.94 -22.82 -2.06
CA HIS A 2 21.87 -21.93 -1.63
C HIS A 2 22.24 -20.49 -2.00
N SER A 3 21.44 -19.87 -2.87
CA SER A 3 21.54 -18.46 -3.23
C SER A 3 21.50 -17.61 -1.95
N GLY A 4 22.64 -17.05 -1.58
CA GLY A 4 22.83 -16.17 -0.43
C GLY A 4 22.21 -14.80 -0.67
N PHE A 5 20.89 -14.73 -0.83
CA PHE A 5 20.20 -13.46 -0.61
C PHE A 5 20.39 -13.11 0.87
N PRO A 6 21.00 -11.97 1.21
CA PRO A 6 21.22 -11.63 2.60
C PRO A 6 19.85 -11.48 3.27
N ILE A 7 19.66 -12.16 4.40
CA ILE A 7 18.41 -12.18 5.19
C ILE A 7 17.89 -10.75 5.42
N VAL A 8 18.81 -9.80 5.61
CA VAL A 8 18.54 -8.37 5.75
C VAL A 8 17.72 -7.81 4.57
N ILE A 9 18.05 -8.17 3.32
CA ILE A 9 17.33 -7.69 2.14
C ILE A 9 15.91 -8.27 2.10
N ILE A 10 15.74 -9.56 2.44
CA ILE A 10 14.41 -10.19 2.49
C ILE A 10 13.53 -9.51 3.53
N VAL A 11 14.06 -9.31 4.75
CA VAL A 11 13.34 -8.64 5.83
C VAL A 11 12.96 -7.21 5.42
N PHE A 12 13.88 -6.47 4.80
CA PHE A 12 13.63 -5.11 4.33
C PHE A 12 12.51 -5.06 3.28
N ILE A 13 12.56 -5.95 2.28
CA ILE A 13 11.53 -6.05 1.24
C ILE A 13 10.17 -6.41 1.85
N SER A 14 10.13 -7.38 2.77
CA SER A 14 8.89 -7.78 3.46
C SER A 14 8.28 -6.63 4.28
N LEU A 15 9.11 -5.87 4.99
CA LEU A 15 8.67 -4.68 5.73
C LEU A 15 8.11 -3.61 4.78
N PHE A 16 8.80 -3.35 3.67
CA PHE A 16 8.33 -2.42 2.64
C PHE A 16 6.96 -2.82 2.11
N PHE A 17 6.77 -4.09 1.73
CA PHE A 17 5.47 -4.59 1.24
C PHE A 17 4.38 -4.59 2.30
N ALA A 18 4.71 -4.87 3.57
CA ALA A 18 3.76 -4.78 4.68
C ALA A 18 3.23 -3.35 4.84
N ILE A 19 4.14 -2.37 4.91
CA ILE A 19 3.81 -0.96 5.06
C ILE A 19 3.04 -0.46 3.84
N TRP A 20 3.51 -0.78 2.63
CA TRP A 20 2.86 -0.42 1.38
C TRP A 20 1.41 -0.92 1.33
N THR A 21 1.20 -2.20 1.62
CA THR A 21 -0.12 -2.82 1.57
C THR A 21 -1.05 -2.22 2.63
N GLY A 22 -0.52 -1.95 3.84
CA GLY A 22 -1.27 -1.27 4.90
C GLY A 22 -1.70 0.15 4.51
N ILE A 23 -0.80 0.94 3.92
CA ILE A 23 -1.10 2.30 3.44
C ILE A 23 -2.12 2.25 2.29
N ALA A 24 -1.97 1.31 1.35
CA ALA A 24 -2.91 1.14 0.24
C ALA A 24 -4.32 0.77 0.74
N LEU A 25 -4.42 -0.15 1.71
CA LEU A 25 -5.69 -0.49 2.36
C LEU A 25 -6.29 0.71 3.09
N PHE A 26 -5.46 1.46 3.83
CA PHE A 26 -5.93 2.63 4.56
C PHE A 26 -6.46 3.72 3.61
N MET A 27 -5.78 3.94 2.48
CA MET A 27 -6.24 4.82 1.41
C MET A 27 -7.56 4.33 0.77
N ALA A 28 -7.75 3.02 0.63
CA ALA A 28 -8.99 2.43 0.12
C ALA A 28 -10.16 2.56 1.11
N ILE A 29 -9.95 2.27 2.39
CA ILE A 29 -11.00 2.28 3.41
C ILE A 29 -11.43 3.72 3.72
N ALA A 30 -10.46 4.59 4.02
CA ALA A 30 -10.68 5.95 4.50
C ALA A 30 -9.89 6.99 3.66
N PRO A 31 -10.27 7.19 2.38
CA PRO A 31 -9.55 8.10 1.47
C PRO A 31 -9.53 9.55 1.98
N TYR A 32 -10.59 10.00 2.64
CA TYR A 32 -10.65 11.35 3.23
C TYR A 32 -9.63 11.54 4.35
N THR A 33 -9.56 10.60 5.30
CA THR A 33 -8.58 10.64 6.39
C THR A 33 -7.16 10.55 5.85
N PHE A 34 -6.93 9.68 4.85
CA PHE A 34 -5.64 9.58 4.19
C PHE A 34 -5.21 10.87 3.51
N TRP A 35 -6.11 11.51 2.76
CA TRP A 35 -5.86 12.83 2.17
C TRP A 35 -5.63 13.89 3.24
N LYS A 36 -6.41 13.88 4.33
CA LYS A 36 -6.24 14.81 5.44
C LYS A 36 -4.87 14.67 6.08
N ILE A 37 -4.34 13.46 6.22
CA ILE A 37 -2.99 13.25 6.76
C ILE A 37 -1.93 13.62 5.73
N THR A 38 -2.07 13.30 4.46
CA THR A 38 -0.95 13.41 3.49
C THR A 38 -0.92 14.74 2.75
N GLN A 39 -2.08 15.34 2.49
CA GLN A 39 -2.27 16.42 1.53
C GLN A 39 -2.99 17.64 2.13
N SER A 40 -3.55 17.57 3.35
CA SER A 40 -4.26 18.73 3.94
C SER A 40 -3.39 19.96 4.09
N TRP A 41 -2.12 19.78 4.46
CA TRP A 41 -1.16 20.87 4.61
C TRP A 41 -0.85 21.60 3.29
N LYS A 42 -1.17 20.98 2.14
CA LYS A 42 -0.86 21.53 0.82
C LYS A 42 -2.07 22.19 0.16
N SER A 43 -3.28 22.03 0.70
CA SER A 43 -4.49 22.48 0.04
C SER A 43 -5.22 23.58 0.81
N PHE A 44 -5.39 24.74 0.18
CA PHE A 44 -6.19 25.85 0.70
C PHE A 44 -7.71 25.66 0.50
N LYS A 45 -8.14 24.66 -0.29
CA LYS A 45 -9.55 24.32 -0.54
C LYS A 45 -9.75 22.81 -0.49
N GLU A 46 -10.92 22.38 0.01
CA GLU A 46 -11.30 20.98 0.02
C GLU A 46 -11.48 20.44 -1.42
N PRO A 47 -10.92 19.26 -1.73
CA PRO A 47 -11.00 18.69 -3.07
C PRO A 47 -12.42 18.14 -3.33
N PRO A 48 -12.83 18.08 -4.61
CA PRO A 48 -14.14 17.58 -4.99
C PRO A 48 -14.30 16.10 -4.66
N LYS A 49 -15.54 15.66 -4.41
CA LYS A 49 -15.88 14.27 -4.04
C LYS A 49 -15.28 13.21 -4.97
N ILE A 50 -15.17 13.52 -6.26
CA ILE A 50 -14.60 12.63 -7.29
C ILE A 50 -13.14 12.26 -7.00
N TYR A 51 -12.37 13.18 -6.41
CA TYR A 51 -10.97 12.95 -6.06
C TYR A 51 -10.83 11.79 -5.06
N PHE A 52 -11.70 11.74 -4.05
CA PHE A 52 -11.70 10.65 -3.06
C PHE A 52 -12.13 9.30 -3.66
N VAL A 53 -12.97 9.31 -4.70
CA VAL A 53 -13.36 8.09 -5.43
C VAL A 53 -12.17 7.55 -6.21
N PHE A 54 -11.45 8.41 -6.96
CA PHE A 54 -10.23 8.01 -7.65
C PHE A 54 -9.16 7.50 -6.68
N GLN A 55 -9.00 8.17 -5.53
CA GLN A 55 -8.05 7.77 -4.50
C GLN A 55 -8.42 6.41 -3.89
N ARG A 56 -9.71 6.14 -3.69
CA ARG A 56 -10.20 4.82 -3.26
C ARG A 56 -9.92 3.73 -4.30
N ILE A 57 -10.21 3.98 -5.57
CA ILE A 57 -9.95 3.03 -6.66
C ILE A 57 -8.45 2.73 -6.76
N GLY A 58 -7.60 3.76 -6.73
CA GLY A 58 -6.15 3.59 -6.72
C GLY A 58 -5.68 2.77 -5.51
N GLY A 59 -6.25 3.01 -4.33
CA GLY A 59 -5.94 2.26 -3.11
C GLY A 59 -6.31 0.79 -3.21
N ILE A 60 -7.48 0.48 -3.80
CA ILE A 60 -7.94 -0.90 -4.04
C ILE A 60 -7.00 -1.61 -5.02
N ILE A 61 -6.61 -0.96 -6.12
CA ILE A 61 -5.70 -1.57 -7.10
C ILE A 61 -4.34 -1.86 -6.44
N CYS A 62 -3.78 -0.89 -5.73
CA CYS A 62 -2.50 -1.05 -5.04
C CYS A 62 -2.55 -2.12 -3.93
N SER A 63 -3.67 -2.23 -3.20
CA SER A 63 -3.84 -3.24 -2.16
C SER A 63 -3.98 -4.63 -2.74
N VAL A 64 -4.70 -4.80 -3.86
CA VAL A 64 -4.81 -6.07 -4.59
C VAL A 64 -3.44 -6.54 -5.07
N ILE A 65 -2.61 -5.65 -5.61
CA ILE A 65 -1.23 -5.98 -6.03
C ILE A 65 -0.39 -6.42 -4.83
N GLY A 66 -0.45 -5.68 -3.73
CA GLY A 66 0.27 -6.02 -2.49
C GLY A 66 -0.15 -7.38 -1.93
N LEU A 67 -1.45 -7.62 -1.80
CA LEU A 67 -2.01 -8.89 -1.34
C LEU A 67 -1.66 -10.06 -2.28
N SER A 68 -1.66 -9.84 -3.59
CA SER A 68 -1.27 -10.87 -4.57
C SER A 68 0.19 -11.28 -4.39
N PHE A 69 1.08 -10.32 -4.10
CA PHE A 69 2.47 -10.60 -3.77
C PHE A 69 2.61 -11.41 -2.48
N TRP A 70 1.83 -11.08 -1.44
CA TRP A 70 1.81 -11.84 -0.19
C TRP A 70 1.32 -13.28 -0.39
N LEU A 71 0.23 -13.46 -1.16
CA LEU A 71 -0.30 -14.79 -1.49
C LEU A 71 0.69 -15.62 -2.30
N PHE A 72 1.36 -15.02 -3.29
CA PHE A 72 2.36 -15.70 -4.09
C PHE A 72 3.59 -16.10 -3.26
N ALA A 73 4.07 -15.20 -2.40
CA ALA A 73 5.16 -15.49 -1.48
C ALA A 73 4.80 -16.63 -0.52
N TRP A 74 3.57 -16.63 0.01
CA TRP A 74 3.06 -17.69 0.88
C TRP A 74 2.98 -19.04 0.17
N TRP A 75 2.45 -19.07 -1.06
CA TRP A 75 2.36 -20.30 -1.87
C TRP A 75 3.74 -20.93 -2.14
N ARG A 76 4.78 -20.10 -2.28
CA ARG A 76 6.14 -20.59 -2.53
C ARG A 76 6.88 -21.08 -1.28
N LEU A 77 6.37 -20.78 -0.09
CA LEU A 77 6.96 -21.19 1.19
C LEU A 77 6.36 -22.50 1.75
N LEU A 78 5.20 -22.94 1.24
CA LEU A 78 4.58 -24.25 1.49
C LEU A 78 5.20 -25.33 0.61
#